data_AF-A0A5N9HWV4-F1
#
_entry.id   AF-A0A5N9HWV4-F1
#
_cell.length_a   1.000
_cell.length_b   1.000
_cell.length_c   1.000
_cell.angle_alpha   90.00
_cell.angle_beta   90.00
_cell.angle_gamma   90.00
#
_symmetry.space_group_name_H-M   'P 1'
#
loop_
_entity.id
_entity.type
_entity.pdbx_description
1 polymer ?
#
loop_
_entity_poly.entity_id
_entity_poly.type
_entity_poly.pdbx_seq_one_letter_code
_entity_poly.pdbx_strand_id
1 'polypeptide(L)'
;EMKHLLLTTIAAVLVVGCATTQSPEPLTAKAPDISIHDAAQIGNIEAIKQHLVAGAEVDFRNQQGFTPLHVAAQKGHNKVAELLIAKGANVNTSGRLIGTTPLDSAALLGHKEMVELLIDSGADINPQIITGETPLQRAEQRGHSAIAEILRKHGGKAGEVTLQLAILKGQKDVAKSLITGGADVNAKGLLGRTPLDWAIIGGKNELADLLRKHGGKTGEELKGGEPVPKAATPEPPKGKAPDISIHDAAESGNIEAVKQHLAAGTDVNLGGGATPLHPATYSGHKEVVELLIGNGANVNAKSKGWTPLDIAIEFEHTEIADILREHGAKTGVKN
;
A
#
# COMPACT_ATOMS: atom_id res chain seq x y z
N GLU A 1 1.76 17.13 -86.11
CA GLU A 1 2.57 17.98 -85.21
C GLU A 1 1.65 18.78 -84.30
N MET A 2 1.28 18.20 -83.16
CA MET A 2 0.36 18.78 -82.18
C MET A 2 1.13 19.71 -81.23
N LYS A 3 1.55 20.87 -81.75
CA LYS A 3 2.01 22.01 -80.95
C LYS A 3 1.01 23.15 -81.14
N HIS A 4 -0.15 23.10 -80.47
CA HIS A 4 -0.90 24.34 -80.16
C HIS A 4 -2.12 24.26 -79.22
N LEU A 5 -2.44 23.12 -78.57
CA LEU A 5 -3.70 23.07 -77.79
C LEU A 5 -3.61 22.22 -76.52
N LEU A 6 -2.82 22.64 -75.51
CA LEU A 6 -2.95 22.15 -74.12
C LEU A 6 -2.12 22.93 -73.07
N LEU A 7 -1.86 24.22 -73.27
CA LEU A 7 -1.13 25.04 -72.27
C LEU A 7 -1.91 26.23 -71.69
N THR A 8 -3.23 26.26 -71.86
CA THR A 8 -4.10 27.37 -71.40
C THR A 8 -5.07 26.97 -70.28
N THR A 9 -4.72 26.01 -69.42
CA THR A 9 -5.56 25.63 -68.27
C THR A 9 -4.79 25.36 -66.97
N ILE A 10 -3.58 25.90 -66.80
CA ILE A 10 -2.78 25.73 -65.56
C ILE A 10 -2.45 27.05 -64.84
N ALA A 11 -3.01 28.19 -65.26
CA ALA A 11 -2.78 29.45 -64.55
C ALA A 11 -4.10 30.14 -64.19
N ALA A 12 -4.68 29.78 -63.03
CA ALA A 12 -5.44 30.67 -62.11
C ALA A 12 -6.51 29.93 -61.27
N VAL A 13 -6.12 29.04 -60.35
CA VAL A 13 -6.80 28.85 -59.04
C VAL A 13 -5.78 28.26 -58.07
N LEU A 14 -4.92 29.10 -57.47
CA LEU A 14 -3.98 28.65 -56.44
C LEU A 14 -3.64 29.79 -55.47
N VAL A 15 -4.67 30.30 -54.79
CA VAL A 15 -4.61 30.92 -53.44
C VAL A 15 -6.03 30.69 -52.90
N VAL A 16 -6.29 29.83 -51.92
CA VAL A 16 -6.12 30.02 -50.48
C VAL A 16 -6.30 28.64 -49.83
N GLY A 17 -5.44 28.24 -48.90
CA GLY A 17 -5.75 27.15 -47.97
C GLY A 17 -4.57 26.27 -47.58
N CYS A 18 -3.80 26.76 -46.61
CA CYS A 18 -2.94 26.02 -45.68
C CYS A 18 -2.94 24.48 -45.78
N ALA A 19 -1.84 23.91 -46.27
CA ALA A 19 -1.49 22.52 -46.00
C ALA A 19 -0.05 22.50 -45.48
N THR A 20 0.12 22.96 -44.24
CA THR A 20 1.22 22.48 -43.42
C THR A 20 1.06 20.97 -43.33
N THR A 21 2.07 20.25 -43.80
CA THR A 21 2.26 18.82 -43.58
C THR A 21 2.44 18.59 -42.08
N GLN A 22 1.33 18.55 -41.34
CA GLN A 22 1.30 17.93 -40.03
C GLN A 22 1.17 16.43 -40.27
N SER A 23 2.26 15.71 -39.98
CA SER A 23 2.19 14.34 -39.49
C SER A 23 0.96 14.22 -38.58
N PRO A 24 0.16 13.13 -38.62
CA PRO A 24 -0.95 13.00 -37.69
C PRO A 24 -0.38 13.04 -36.28
N GLU A 25 -0.52 14.19 -35.60
CA GLU A 25 -0.26 14.27 -34.18
C GLU A 25 -1.22 13.25 -33.54
N PRO A 26 -0.74 12.38 -32.64
CA PRO A 26 -1.63 11.47 -31.96
C PRO A 26 -2.63 12.34 -31.22
N LEU A 27 -3.90 12.30 -31.65
CA LEU A 27 -5.01 12.83 -30.89
C LEU A 27 -4.94 12.16 -29.51
N THR A 28 -4.31 12.82 -28.55
CA THR A 28 -4.25 12.35 -27.17
C THR A 28 -5.67 12.43 -26.65
N ALA A 29 -6.41 11.33 -26.78
CA ALA A 29 -7.73 11.19 -26.22
C ALA A 29 -7.62 11.58 -24.74
N LYS A 30 -8.34 12.62 -24.32
CA LYS A 30 -8.33 13.06 -22.93
C LYS A 30 -8.77 11.87 -22.07
N ALA A 31 -7.95 11.49 -21.10
CA ALA A 31 -8.30 10.44 -20.15
C ALA A 31 -9.65 10.78 -19.48
N PRO A 32 -10.55 9.80 -19.30
CA PRO A 32 -11.84 10.06 -18.68
C PRO A 32 -11.65 10.52 -17.23
N ASP A 33 -12.59 11.31 -16.71
CA ASP A 33 -12.49 11.93 -15.36
C ASP A 33 -12.47 10.88 -14.22
N ILE A 34 -12.90 9.65 -14.50
CA ILE A 34 -12.82 8.51 -13.58
C ILE A 34 -11.43 7.86 -13.64
N SER A 35 -10.83 7.52 -12.49
CA SER A 35 -9.55 6.80 -12.44
C SER A 35 -9.63 5.45 -13.15
N ILE A 36 -8.51 4.97 -13.72
CA ILE A 36 -8.42 3.61 -14.31
C ILE A 36 -8.76 2.52 -13.27
N HIS A 37 -8.48 2.76 -11.99
CA HIS A 37 -8.82 1.85 -10.90
C HIS A 37 -10.32 1.83 -10.62
N ASP A 38 -10.97 3.00 -10.56
CA ASP A 38 -12.41 3.10 -10.34
C ASP A 38 -13.19 2.53 -11.53
N ALA A 39 -12.69 2.78 -12.76
CA ALA A 39 -13.20 2.14 -13.96
C ALA A 39 -13.10 0.62 -13.89
N ALA A 40 -11.96 0.08 -13.42
CA ALA A 40 -11.81 -1.36 -13.19
C ALA A 40 -12.73 -1.88 -12.08
N GLN A 41 -12.98 -1.10 -11.04
CA GLN A 41 -13.87 -1.45 -9.93
C GLN A 41 -15.33 -1.59 -10.35
N ILE A 42 -15.81 -0.70 -11.21
CA ILE A 42 -17.20 -0.72 -11.71
C ILE A 42 -17.37 -1.57 -12.97
N GLY A 43 -16.28 -2.09 -13.56
CA GLY A 43 -16.33 -2.90 -14.77
C GLY A 43 -16.47 -2.08 -16.07
N ASN A 44 -16.12 -0.78 -16.06
CA ASN A 44 -16.28 0.10 -17.21
C ASN A 44 -15.14 -0.12 -18.24
N ILE A 45 -15.37 -1.07 -19.15
CA ILE A 45 -14.43 -1.43 -20.23
C ILE A 45 -14.08 -0.24 -21.11
N GLU A 46 -15.05 0.64 -21.40
CA GLU A 46 -14.83 1.77 -22.31
C GLU A 46 -13.90 2.81 -21.70
N ALA A 47 -14.07 3.13 -20.42
CA ALA A 47 -13.16 4.00 -19.70
C ALA A 47 -11.74 3.41 -19.62
N ILE A 48 -11.61 2.09 -19.42
CA ILE A 48 -10.29 1.41 -19.47
C ILE A 48 -9.65 1.56 -20.86
N LYS A 49 -10.40 1.32 -21.94
CA LYS A 49 -9.88 1.51 -23.30
C LYS A 49 -9.39 2.93 -23.53
N GLN A 50 -10.18 3.92 -23.12
CA GLN A 50 -9.83 5.33 -23.28
C GLN A 50 -8.56 5.69 -22.50
N HIS A 51 -8.42 5.22 -21.25
CA HIS A 51 -7.18 5.39 -20.48
C HIS A 51 -5.96 4.78 -21.18
N LEU A 52 -6.09 3.57 -21.70
CA LEU A 52 -4.99 2.88 -22.39
C LEU A 52 -4.62 3.57 -23.71
N VAL A 53 -5.61 4.12 -24.44
CA VAL A 53 -5.35 4.94 -25.65
C VAL A 53 -4.70 6.28 -25.29
N ALA A 54 -5.05 6.86 -24.14
CA ALA A 54 -4.43 8.07 -23.61
C ALA A 54 -3.00 7.86 -23.08
N GLY A 55 -2.49 6.62 -23.12
CA GLY A 55 -1.12 6.29 -22.70
C GLY A 55 -0.98 5.97 -21.22
N ALA A 56 -2.06 5.64 -20.52
CA ALA A 56 -1.98 5.18 -19.13
C ALA A 56 -1.18 3.87 -19.04
N GLU A 57 -0.29 3.79 -18.05
CA GLU A 57 0.44 2.56 -17.74
C GLU A 57 -0.54 1.48 -17.26
N VAL A 58 -0.55 0.32 -17.92
CA VAL A 58 -1.51 -0.76 -17.66
C VAL A 58 -1.42 -1.31 -16.23
N ASP A 59 -0.21 -1.30 -15.66
CA ASP A 59 0.10 -1.74 -14.30
C ASP A 59 0.27 -0.57 -13.31
N PHE A 60 -0.25 0.61 -13.66
CA PHE A 60 -0.22 1.78 -12.77
C PHE A 60 -0.80 1.43 -11.40
N ARG A 61 -0.10 1.79 -10.32
CA ARG A 61 -0.47 1.40 -8.96
C ARG A 61 -1.19 2.52 -8.22
N ASN A 62 -2.31 2.21 -7.56
CA ASN A 62 -2.94 3.12 -6.61
C ASN A 62 -2.14 3.24 -5.30
N GLN A 63 -2.63 4.05 -4.37
CA GLN A 63 -1.99 4.29 -3.06
C GLN A 63 -1.83 3.02 -2.21
N GLN A 64 -2.67 2.01 -2.40
CA GLN A 64 -2.58 0.70 -1.73
C GLN A 64 -1.61 -0.26 -2.44
N GLY A 65 -1.06 0.16 -3.57
CA GLY A 65 -0.16 -0.65 -4.41
C GLY A 65 -0.88 -1.65 -5.31
N PHE A 66 -2.20 -1.51 -5.50
CA PHE A 66 -2.98 -2.34 -6.41
C PHE A 66 -2.94 -1.80 -7.83
N THR A 67 -2.88 -2.70 -8.81
CA THR A 67 -3.03 -2.39 -10.24
C THR A 67 -4.51 -2.47 -10.65
N PRO A 68 -4.91 -1.96 -11.83
CA PRO A 68 -6.26 -2.15 -12.35
C PRO A 68 -6.68 -3.63 -12.40
N LEU A 69 -5.74 -4.54 -12.70
CA LEU A 69 -5.99 -5.97 -12.73
C LEU A 69 -6.31 -6.55 -11.33
N HIS A 70 -5.66 -6.06 -10.26
CA HIS A 70 -6.03 -6.44 -8.90
C HIS A 70 -7.46 -6.04 -8.58
N VAL A 71 -7.86 -4.82 -8.96
CA VAL A 71 -9.19 -4.29 -8.68
C VAL A 71 -10.25 -5.05 -9.48
N ALA A 72 -10.00 -5.32 -10.76
CA ALA A 72 -10.87 -6.14 -11.60
C ALA A 72 -11.02 -7.57 -11.04
N ALA A 73 -9.90 -8.19 -10.60
CA ALA A 73 -9.90 -9.52 -9.99
C ALA A 73 -10.69 -9.55 -8.67
N GLN A 74 -10.59 -8.51 -7.84
CA GLN A 74 -11.37 -8.41 -6.59
C GLN A 74 -12.88 -8.32 -6.84
N LYS A 75 -13.29 -7.70 -7.95
CA LYS A 75 -14.70 -7.48 -8.29
C LYS A 75 -15.27 -8.53 -9.25
N GLY A 76 -14.45 -9.43 -9.78
CA GLY A 76 -14.88 -10.47 -10.72
C GLY A 76 -15.17 -9.95 -12.14
N HIS A 77 -14.58 -8.81 -12.53
CA HIS A 77 -14.83 -8.19 -13.84
C HIS A 77 -13.96 -8.83 -14.94
N ASN A 78 -14.30 -10.06 -15.34
CA ASN A 78 -13.50 -10.88 -16.27
C ASN A 78 -13.15 -10.16 -17.58
N LYS A 79 -14.12 -9.48 -18.21
CA LYS A 79 -13.90 -8.75 -19.47
C LYS A 79 -12.92 -7.58 -19.33
N VAL A 80 -12.88 -6.94 -18.16
CA VAL A 80 -11.87 -5.90 -17.87
C VAL A 80 -10.50 -6.55 -17.71
N ALA A 81 -10.42 -7.68 -16.99
CA ALA A 81 -9.17 -8.42 -16.85
C ALA A 81 -8.64 -8.92 -18.22
N GLU A 82 -9.49 -9.50 -19.08
CA GLU A 82 -9.14 -9.88 -20.45
C GLU A 82 -8.49 -8.73 -21.21
N LEU A 83 -9.11 -7.54 -21.18
CA LEU A 83 -8.60 -6.36 -21.86
C LEU A 83 -7.23 -5.92 -21.30
N LEU A 84 -7.10 -5.88 -19.97
CA LEU A 84 -5.85 -5.47 -19.31
C LEU A 84 -4.71 -6.45 -19.65
N ILE A 85 -4.97 -7.76 -19.57
CA ILE A 85 -3.99 -8.81 -19.89
C ILE A 85 -3.60 -8.75 -21.37
N ALA A 86 -4.57 -8.59 -22.29
CA ALA A 86 -4.29 -8.41 -23.72
C ALA A 86 -3.46 -7.14 -24.02
N LYS A 87 -3.46 -6.18 -23.10
CA LYS A 87 -2.68 -4.93 -23.17
C LYS A 87 -1.37 -5.01 -22.38
N GLY A 88 -0.99 -6.19 -21.91
CA GLY A 88 0.31 -6.47 -21.31
C GLY A 88 0.35 -6.32 -19.78
N ALA A 89 -0.80 -6.31 -19.09
CA ALA A 89 -0.82 -6.31 -17.63
C ALA A 89 -0.07 -7.53 -17.06
N ASN A 90 0.80 -7.30 -16.08
CA ASN A 90 1.50 -8.37 -15.40
C ASN A 90 0.56 -9.08 -14.40
N VAL A 91 0.12 -10.28 -14.78
CA VAL A 91 -0.77 -11.17 -14.00
C VAL A 91 -0.22 -11.58 -12.63
N ASN A 92 1.10 -11.48 -12.44
CA ASN A 92 1.81 -11.90 -11.21
C ASN A 92 2.22 -10.71 -10.34
N THR A 93 1.70 -9.52 -10.60
CA THR A 93 2.02 -8.36 -9.78
C THR A 93 1.58 -8.58 -8.34
N SER A 94 2.48 -8.36 -7.38
CA SER A 94 2.17 -8.40 -5.96
C SER A 94 1.79 -7.02 -5.42
N GLY A 95 0.66 -6.93 -4.73
CA GLY A 95 0.25 -5.75 -3.97
C GLY A 95 1.23 -5.40 -2.85
N ARG A 96 1.35 -4.12 -2.53
CA ARG A 96 2.39 -3.61 -1.62
C ARG A 96 2.21 -4.06 -0.17
N LEU A 97 0.98 -4.19 0.30
CA LEU A 97 0.69 -4.35 1.74
C LEU A 97 0.83 -5.79 2.24
N ILE A 98 0.25 -6.75 1.52
CA ILE A 98 0.24 -8.17 1.93
C ILE A 98 0.78 -9.10 0.86
N GLY A 99 1.34 -8.59 -0.24
CA GLY A 99 1.83 -9.42 -1.34
C GLY A 99 0.71 -10.11 -2.13
N THR A 100 -0.53 -9.64 -1.99
CA THR A 100 -1.71 -10.15 -2.72
C THR A 100 -1.48 -10.08 -4.22
N THR A 101 -1.75 -11.17 -4.93
CA THR A 101 -1.78 -11.18 -6.41
C THR A 101 -3.23 -11.05 -6.90
N PRO A 102 -3.45 -10.77 -8.20
CA PRO A 102 -4.78 -10.88 -8.81
C PRO A 102 -5.41 -12.26 -8.59
N LEU A 103 -4.63 -13.35 -8.73
CA LEU A 103 -5.13 -14.71 -8.52
C LEU A 103 -5.57 -14.96 -7.08
N ASP A 104 -4.76 -14.51 -6.12
CA ASP A 104 -5.09 -14.60 -4.69
C ASP A 104 -6.37 -13.82 -4.35
N SER A 105 -6.55 -12.62 -4.94
CA SER A 105 -7.75 -11.82 -4.75
C SER A 105 -9.01 -12.52 -5.31
N ALA A 106 -8.91 -13.08 -6.52
CA ALA A 106 -10.00 -13.81 -7.15
C ALA A 106 -10.37 -15.08 -6.37
N ALA A 107 -9.36 -15.82 -5.89
CA ALA A 107 -9.56 -17.04 -5.11
C ALA A 107 -10.16 -16.77 -3.72
N LEU A 108 -9.71 -15.70 -3.05
CA LEU A 108 -10.25 -15.26 -1.75
C LEU A 108 -11.71 -14.84 -1.83
N LEU A 109 -12.12 -14.18 -2.92
CA LEU A 109 -13.45 -13.60 -3.08
C LEU A 109 -14.43 -14.46 -3.87
N GLY A 110 -13.99 -15.64 -4.35
CA GLY A 110 -14.88 -16.63 -4.94
C GLY A 110 -15.15 -16.45 -6.43
N HIS A 111 -14.32 -15.69 -7.15
CA HIS A 111 -14.51 -15.41 -8.58
C HIS A 111 -13.91 -16.52 -9.45
N LYS A 112 -14.68 -17.61 -9.65
CA LYS A 112 -14.22 -18.82 -10.35
C LYS A 112 -13.72 -18.55 -11.77
N GLU A 113 -14.51 -17.86 -12.59
CA GLU A 113 -14.16 -17.58 -13.98
C GLU A 113 -12.92 -16.67 -14.09
N MET A 114 -12.76 -15.75 -13.13
CA MET A 114 -11.55 -14.93 -13.03
C MET A 114 -10.31 -15.78 -12.69
N VAL A 115 -10.46 -16.77 -11.80
CA VAL A 115 -9.38 -17.71 -11.47
C VAL A 115 -8.94 -18.49 -12.71
N GLU A 116 -9.89 -19.07 -13.44
CA GLU A 116 -9.59 -19.81 -14.68
C GLU A 116 -8.85 -18.91 -15.68
N LEU A 117 -9.37 -17.70 -15.92
CA LEU A 117 -8.75 -16.72 -16.80
C LEU A 117 -7.31 -16.36 -16.40
N LEU A 118 -7.05 -16.13 -15.12
CA LEU A 118 -5.72 -15.78 -14.63
C LEU A 118 -4.74 -16.95 -14.78
N ILE A 119 -5.19 -18.18 -14.50
CA ILE A 119 -4.39 -19.40 -14.70
C ILE A 119 -4.02 -19.56 -16.17
N ASP A 120 -5.01 -19.46 -17.07
CA ASP A 120 -4.80 -19.56 -18.52
C ASP A 120 -3.86 -18.46 -19.05
N SER A 121 -3.82 -17.31 -18.37
CA SER A 121 -2.95 -16.19 -18.68
C SER A 121 -1.55 -16.29 -18.04
N GLY A 122 -1.20 -17.42 -17.42
CA GLY A 122 0.12 -17.67 -16.87
C GLY A 122 0.36 -17.10 -15.47
N ALA A 123 -0.70 -16.93 -14.67
CA ALA A 123 -0.54 -16.62 -13.26
C ALA A 123 0.20 -17.75 -12.53
N ASP A 124 1.13 -17.37 -11.64
CA ASP A 124 1.70 -18.29 -10.66
C ASP A 124 0.56 -18.84 -9.80
N ILE A 125 0.50 -20.16 -9.69
CA ILE A 125 -0.55 -20.90 -8.97
C ILE A 125 -0.27 -20.92 -7.45
N ASN A 126 1.00 -20.74 -7.07
CA ASN A 126 1.46 -20.86 -5.69
C ASN A 126 2.08 -19.57 -5.10
N PRO A 127 1.57 -18.36 -5.40
CA PRO A 127 2.07 -17.16 -4.76
C PRO A 127 1.75 -17.24 -3.27
N GLN A 128 2.70 -16.86 -2.45
CA GLN A 128 2.51 -16.75 -1.01
C GLN A 128 2.35 -15.29 -0.66
N ILE A 129 1.22 -14.95 -0.03
CA ILE A 129 1.06 -13.64 0.61
C ILE A 129 1.94 -13.56 1.87
N ILE A 130 2.02 -12.38 2.52
CA ILE A 130 2.82 -12.22 3.75
C ILE A 130 2.46 -13.23 4.83
N THR A 131 1.20 -13.69 4.88
CA THR A 131 0.75 -14.73 5.81
C THR A 131 1.07 -16.16 5.35
N GLY A 132 1.86 -16.31 4.27
CA GLY A 132 2.26 -17.54 3.56
C GLY A 132 1.13 -18.37 3.02
N GLU A 133 -0.07 -17.81 3.01
CA GLU A 133 -1.22 -18.47 2.46
C GLU A 133 -1.13 -18.46 0.93
N THR A 134 -1.46 -19.60 0.33
CA THR A 134 -1.62 -19.71 -1.12
C THR A 134 -3.06 -19.41 -1.53
N PRO A 135 -3.31 -19.07 -2.82
CA PRO A 135 -4.67 -18.94 -3.33
C PRO A 135 -5.55 -20.16 -3.00
N LEU A 136 -4.96 -21.37 -3.00
CA LEU A 136 -5.67 -22.61 -2.63
C LEU A 136 -6.18 -22.55 -1.19
N GLN A 137 -5.33 -22.22 -0.23
CA GLN A 137 -5.72 -22.11 1.18
C GLN A 137 -6.76 -21.02 1.40
N ARG A 138 -6.65 -19.89 0.68
CA ARG A 138 -7.61 -18.78 0.77
C ARG A 138 -8.99 -19.20 0.26
N ALA A 139 -9.04 -19.93 -0.85
CA ALA A 139 -10.27 -20.51 -1.37
C ALA A 139 -10.89 -21.54 -0.39
N GLU A 140 -10.08 -22.43 0.18
CA GLU A 140 -10.54 -23.43 1.15
C GLU A 140 -11.09 -22.79 2.43
N GLN A 141 -10.40 -21.79 3.00
CA GLN A 141 -10.85 -21.06 4.19
C GLN A 141 -12.18 -20.35 4.01
N ARG A 142 -12.48 -19.90 2.78
CA ARG A 142 -13.73 -19.23 2.43
C ARG A 142 -14.81 -20.20 1.95
N GLY A 143 -14.51 -21.50 1.86
CA GLY A 143 -15.45 -22.53 1.41
C GLY A 143 -15.67 -22.55 -0.11
N HIS A 144 -14.76 -21.99 -0.90
CA HIS A 144 -14.85 -21.96 -2.36
C HIS A 144 -14.32 -23.27 -2.98
N SER A 145 -15.03 -24.38 -2.74
CA SER A 145 -14.60 -25.73 -3.12
C SER A 145 -14.30 -25.90 -4.61
N ALA A 146 -15.09 -25.31 -5.51
CA ALA A 146 -14.86 -25.38 -6.95
C ALA A 146 -13.53 -24.71 -7.35
N ILE A 147 -13.20 -23.59 -6.73
CA ILE A 147 -11.92 -22.89 -6.97
C ILE A 147 -10.76 -23.70 -6.41
N ALA A 148 -10.93 -24.27 -5.21
CA ALA A 148 -9.91 -25.13 -4.62
C ALA A 148 -9.62 -26.36 -5.51
N GLU A 149 -10.65 -26.95 -6.14
CA GLU A 149 -10.49 -28.04 -7.10
C GLU A 149 -9.72 -27.60 -8.35
N ILE A 150 -10.06 -26.44 -8.93
CA ILE A 150 -9.35 -25.87 -10.09
C ILE A 150 -7.88 -25.63 -9.76
N LEU A 151 -7.60 -24.98 -8.63
CA LEU A 151 -6.24 -24.68 -8.20
C LEU A 151 -5.45 -25.97 -7.99
N ARG A 152 -6.03 -26.98 -7.31
CA ARG A 152 -5.37 -28.28 -7.10
C ARG A 152 -5.08 -29.01 -8.41
N LYS A 153 -6.00 -28.97 -9.37
CA LYS A 153 -5.81 -29.55 -10.71
C LYS A 153 -4.63 -28.90 -11.45
N HIS A 154 -4.41 -27.60 -11.27
CA HIS A 154 -3.30 -26.85 -11.88
C HIS A 154 -2.02 -26.83 -11.02
N GLY A 155 -1.91 -27.72 -10.01
CA GLY A 155 -0.70 -27.85 -9.20
C GLY A 155 -0.62 -26.88 -8.02
N GLY A 156 -1.76 -26.34 -7.58
CA GLY A 156 -1.92 -25.59 -6.35
C GLY A 156 -1.56 -26.44 -5.14
N LYS A 157 -0.64 -25.93 -4.32
CA LYS A 157 -0.14 -26.57 -3.12
C LYS A 157 -0.68 -25.83 -1.91
N ALA A 158 -0.80 -26.56 -0.79
CA ALA A 158 -0.93 -25.91 0.49
C ALA A 158 0.28 -25.00 0.69
N GLY A 159 0.04 -23.75 1.08
CA GLY A 159 1.09 -22.83 1.48
C GLY A 159 1.98 -23.44 2.54
N GLU A 160 3.28 -23.23 2.39
CA GLU A 160 4.26 -23.68 3.37
C GLU A 160 4.08 -22.85 4.64
N VAL A 161 3.82 -23.51 5.77
CA VAL A 161 3.78 -22.80 7.04
C VAL A 161 5.23 -22.46 7.41
N THR A 162 5.67 -21.26 7.06
CA THR A 162 6.96 -20.75 7.50
C THR A 162 6.91 -20.47 9.00
N LEU A 163 8.08 -20.52 9.65
CA LEU A 163 8.19 -20.26 11.08
C LEU A 163 7.55 -18.91 11.47
N GLN A 164 7.79 -17.85 10.69
CA GLN A 164 7.24 -16.52 10.93
C GLN A 164 5.70 -16.50 11.00
N LEU A 165 5.04 -17.38 10.24
CA LEU A 165 3.58 -17.46 10.16
C LEU A 165 2.99 -18.19 11.33
N ALA A 166 3.62 -19.28 11.74
CA ALA A 166 3.26 -19.98 12.96
C ALA A 166 3.36 -19.00 14.15
N ILE A 167 4.37 -18.13 14.15
CA ILE A 167 4.52 -17.07 15.16
C ILE A 167 3.41 -16.02 15.06
N LEU A 168 3.17 -15.45 13.87
CA LEU A 168 2.14 -14.43 13.65
C LEU A 168 0.75 -14.92 14.06
N LYS A 169 0.40 -16.16 13.67
CA LYS A 169 -0.88 -16.82 14.00
C LYS A 169 -0.93 -17.35 15.45
N GLY A 170 0.17 -17.28 16.20
CA GLY A 170 0.25 -17.77 17.58
C GLY A 170 0.20 -19.30 17.72
N GLN A 171 0.50 -20.04 16.64
CA GLN A 171 0.46 -21.50 16.59
C GLN A 171 1.70 -22.12 17.25
N LYS A 172 1.68 -22.20 18.58
CA LYS A 172 2.82 -22.65 19.41
C LYS A 172 3.39 -24.01 19.00
N ASP A 173 2.54 -25.02 18.83
CA ASP A 173 2.97 -26.38 18.53
C ASP A 173 3.60 -26.49 17.14
N VAL A 174 3.03 -25.77 16.16
CA VAL A 174 3.55 -25.70 14.80
C VAL A 174 4.90 -24.98 14.78
N ALA A 175 5.00 -23.83 15.47
CA ALA A 175 6.25 -23.10 15.60
C ALA A 175 7.34 -23.97 16.25
N LYS A 176 7.01 -24.70 17.32
CA LYS A 176 7.93 -25.63 17.98
C LYS A 176 8.40 -26.73 17.04
N SER A 177 7.46 -27.36 16.32
CA SER A 177 7.79 -28.40 15.33
C SER A 177 8.74 -27.88 14.24
N LEU A 178 8.45 -26.70 13.68
CA LEU A 178 9.28 -26.06 12.65
C LEU A 178 10.69 -25.74 13.17
N ILE A 179 10.81 -25.16 14.37
CA ILE A 179 12.10 -24.88 15.00
C ILE A 179 12.89 -26.18 15.20
N THR A 180 12.26 -27.24 15.73
CA THR A 180 12.92 -28.54 15.90
C THR A 180 13.26 -29.23 14.58
N GLY A 181 12.52 -28.93 13.52
CA GLY A 181 12.77 -29.40 12.15
C GLY A 181 13.89 -28.65 11.43
N GLY A 182 14.58 -27.72 12.10
CA GLY A 182 15.69 -26.96 11.52
C GLY A 182 15.27 -25.70 10.76
N ALA A 183 14.06 -25.17 10.98
CA ALA A 183 13.68 -23.87 10.43
C ALA A 183 14.62 -22.77 10.95
N ASP A 184 15.07 -21.89 10.05
CA ASP A 184 15.92 -20.76 10.41
C ASP A 184 15.15 -19.76 11.28
N VAL A 185 15.49 -19.73 12.57
CA VAL A 185 14.91 -18.83 13.59
C VAL A 185 15.26 -17.36 13.37
N ASN A 186 16.22 -17.06 12.48
CA ASN A 186 16.69 -15.73 12.13
C ASN A 186 16.37 -15.35 10.69
N ALA A 187 15.56 -16.16 9.99
CA ALA A 187 15.15 -15.89 8.61
C ALA A 187 14.53 -14.50 8.51
N LYS A 188 15.07 -13.65 7.63
CA LYS A 188 14.51 -12.31 7.39
C LYS A 188 13.32 -12.43 6.43
N GLY A 189 12.15 -12.03 6.89
CA GLY A 189 10.93 -11.96 6.07
C GLY A 189 10.79 -10.63 5.34
N LEU A 190 9.60 -10.40 4.79
CA LEU A 190 9.22 -9.10 4.20
C LEU A 190 9.36 -7.99 5.25
N LEU A 191 9.88 -6.83 4.83
CA LEU A 191 10.32 -5.71 5.69
C LEU A 191 11.62 -5.96 6.49
N GLY A 192 12.35 -7.05 6.24
CA GLY A 192 13.62 -7.35 6.91
C GLY A 192 13.47 -7.80 8.37
N ARG A 193 12.24 -8.16 8.79
CA ARG A 193 11.90 -8.60 10.14
C ARG A 193 12.12 -10.10 10.33
N THR A 194 12.57 -10.47 11.52
CA THR A 194 12.80 -11.85 11.96
C THR A 194 11.54 -12.46 12.60
N PRO A 195 11.46 -13.79 12.78
CA PRO A 195 10.40 -14.43 13.56
C PRO A 195 10.25 -13.82 14.97
N LEU A 196 11.37 -13.42 15.60
CA LEU A 196 11.35 -12.83 16.93
C LEU A 196 10.75 -11.42 16.93
N ASP A 197 11.02 -10.62 15.89
CA ASP A 197 10.38 -9.30 15.73
C ASP A 197 8.86 -9.46 15.67
N TRP A 198 8.36 -10.42 14.89
CA TRP A 198 6.92 -10.70 14.79
C TRP A 198 6.32 -11.22 16.09
N ALA A 199 7.03 -12.06 16.84
CA ALA A 199 6.58 -12.52 18.16
C ALA A 199 6.42 -11.36 19.14
N ILE A 200 7.39 -10.44 19.17
CA ILE A 200 7.39 -9.27 20.06
C ILE A 200 6.28 -8.30 19.65
N ILE A 201 6.20 -7.93 18.37
CA ILE A 201 5.17 -7.02 17.84
C ILE A 201 3.76 -7.58 18.08
N GLY A 202 3.58 -8.89 17.90
CA GLY A 202 2.30 -9.57 18.14
C GLY A 202 2.00 -9.86 19.61
N GLY A 203 2.85 -9.46 20.56
CA GLY A 203 2.69 -9.71 22.00
C GLY A 203 2.71 -11.20 22.38
N LYS A 204 3.34 -12.05 21.56
CA LYS A 204 3.38 -13.51 21.74
C LYS A 204 4.57 -13.92 22.64
N ASN A 205 4.51 -13.54 23.92
CA ASN A 205 5.63 -13.69 24.88
C ASN A 205 6.22 -15.11 24.93
N GLU A 206 5.38 -16.15 25.05
CA GLU A 206 5.85 -17.54 25.10
C GLU A 206 6.57 -17.99 23.81
N LEU A 207 6.11 -17.50 22.66
CA LEU A 207 6.74 -17.77 21.37
C LEU A 207 8.05 -17.00 21.22
N ALA A 208 8.11 -15.76 21.73
CA ALA A 208 9.35 -14.99 21.79
C ALA A 208 10.40 -15.69 22.67
N ASP A 209 10.00 -16.21 23.84
CA ASP A 209 10.88 -16.99 24.72
C ASP A 209 11.35 -18.28 24.03
N LEU A 210 10.45 -18.98 23.33
CA LEU A 210 10.78 -20.17 22.56
C LEU A 210 11.82 -19.88 21.46
N LEU A 211 11.63 -18.79 20.70
CA LEU A 211 12.55 -18.36 19.65
C LEU A 211 13.91 -17.99 20.24
N ARG A 212 13.95 -17.18 21.31
CA ARG A 212 15.21 -16.81 21.99
C ARG A 212 15.96 -18.03 22.50
N LYS A 213 15.26 -19.02 23.08
CA LYS A 213 15.86 -20.28 23.53
C LYS A 213 16.58 -21.04 22.40
N HIS A 214 16.11 -20.90 21.17
CA HIS A 214 16.70 -21.54 19.99
C HIS A 214 17.62 -20.60 19.19
N GLY A 215 18.05 -19.48 19.77
CA GLY A 215 19.00 -18.56 19.13
C GLY A 215 18.36 -17.56 18.17
N GLY A 216 17.04 -17.40 18.23
CA GLY A 216 16.32 -16.33 17.54
C GLY A 216 16.74 -14.97 18.06
N LYS A 217 17.04 -14.07 17.14
CA LYS A 217 17.49 -12.70 17.35
C LYS A 217 16.56 -11.74 16.62
N THR A 218 16.43 -10.53 17.13
CA THR A 218 15.73 -9.45 16.43
C THR A 218 16.52 -9.00 15.21
N GLY A 219 15.84 -8.36 14.25
CA GLY A 219 16.51 -7.79 13.08
C GLY A 219 17.62 -6.79 13.46
N GLU A 220 17.45 -6.08 14.58
CA GLU A 220 18.46 -5.19 15.17
C GLU A 220 19.64 -5.94 15.79
N GLU A 221 19.39 -7.00 16.57
CA GLU A 221 20.44 -7.85 17.14
C GLU A 221 21.32 -8.52 16.07
N LEU A 222 20.78 -8.74 14.86
CA LEU A 222 21.53 -9.29 13.72
C LEU A 222 22.38 -8.26 12.97
N LYS A 223 22.16 -6.95 13.15
CA LYS A 223 22.91 -5.88 12.45
C LYS A 223 24.30 -5.60 13.06
N GLY A 224 24.63 -6.23 14.20
CA GLY A 224 25.95 -6.10 14.82
C GLY A 224 26.05 -4.91 15.76
N GLY A 225 25.52 -5.06 16.97
CA GLY A 225 25.79 -4.25 18.15
C GLY A 225 25.61 -5.11 19.39
N GLU A 226 26.49 -4.95 20.38
CA GLU A 226 26.52 -5.72 21.64
C GLU A 226 25.13 -5.85 22.31
N PRO A 227 24.90 -6.95 23.07
CA PRO A 227 23.61 -7.17 23.72
C PRO A 227 23.36 -6.05 24.73
N VAL A 228 22.24 -5.34 24.58
CA VAL A 228 21.72 -4.49 25.68
C VAL A 228 21.16 -5.44 26.75
N PRO A 229 21.75 -5.49 27.96
CA PRO A 229 21.20 -6.32 29.02
C PRO A 229 19.86 -5.74 29.49
N LYS A 230 18.96 -6.64 29.86
CA LYS A 230 17.58 -6.36 30.28
C LYS A 230 17.54 -5.32 31.41
N ALA A 231 16.74 -4.27 31.19
CA ALA A 231 16.19 -3.33 32.16
C ALA A 231 17.19 -2.62 33.11
N ALA A 232 17.76 -1.52 32.64
CA ALA A 232 17.90 -0.27 33.40
C ALA A 232 18.04 0.86 32.37
N THR A 233 17.28 1.94 32.51
CA THR A 233 17.41 3.16 31.69
C THR A 233 18.85 3.69 31.72
N PRO A 234 19.45 4.02 30.56
CA PRO A 234 20.11 5.32 30.48
C PRO A 234 19.86 6.04 29.15
N GLU A 235 19.99 7.37 29.22
CA GLU A 235 19.68 8.39 28.22
C GLU A 235 20.21 8.09 26.80
N PRO A 236 19.46 8.40 25.74
CA PRO A 236 19.85 8.11 24.37
C PRO A 236 20.87 9.12 23.83
N PRO A 237 21.83 8.67 23.00
CA PRO A 237 22.84 9.52 22.39
C PRO A 237 22.23 10.42 21.31
N LYS A 238 22.73 11.64 21.22
CA LYS A 238 22.37 12.64 20.22
C LYS A 238 22.70 12.14 18.80
N GLY A 239 21.68 12.10 17.94
CA GLY A 239 21.86 12.33 16.50
C GLY A 239 21.62 11.15 15.56
N LYS A 240 20.33 10.88 15.25
CA LYS A 240 19.78 10.94 13.87
C LYS A 240 18.25 10.79 13.96
N ALA A 241 17.51 11.66 13.28
CA ALA A 241 16.04 11.52 13.17
C ALA A 241 15.69 10.26 12.36
N PRO A 242 14.58 9.57 12.67
CA PRO A 242 14.16 8.39 11.91
C PRO A 242 13.77 8.79 10.46
N ASP A 243 13.84 7.83 9.52
CA ASP A 243 13.61 8.07 8.08
C ASP A 243 12.14 8.42 7.72
N ILE A 244 11.22 8.21 8.66
CA ILE A 244 9.81 8.62 8.55
C ILE A 244 9.69 10.12 8.85
N SER A 245 8.74 10.84 8.25
CA SER A 245 8.48 12.23 8.64
C SER A 245 7.78 12.29 10.00
N ILE A 246 8.03 13.34 10.79
CA ILE A 246 7.27 13.60 12.03
C ILE A 246 5.76 13.72 11.76
N HIS A 247 5.36 14.12 10.54
CA HIS A 247 3.96 14.18 10.11
C HIS A 247 3.36 12.78 9.94
N ASP A 248 4.05 11.90 9.21
CA ASP A 248 3.60 10.53 8.97
C ASP A 248 3.63 9.70 10.27
N ALA A 249 4.62 9.96 11.14
CA ALA A 249 4.69 9.38 12.47
C ALA A 249 3.50 9.80 13.34
N ALA A 250 3.11 11.08 13.26
CA ALA A 250 1.95 11.61 13.95
C ALA A 250 0.62 11.09 13.39
N GLU A 251 0.51 10.97 12.06
CA GLU A 251 -0.68 10.44 11.36
C GLU A 251 -0.92 8.96 11.64
N SER A 252 0.16 8.18 11.77
CA SER A 252 0.12 6.73 12.02
C SER A 252 0.09 6.36 13.51
N GLY A 253 0.18 7.34 14.42
CA GLY A 253 0.14 7.11 15.86
C GLY A 253 1.41 6.52 16.44
N ASN A 254 2.55 6.62 15.74
CA ASN A 254 3.82 6.07 16.17
C ASN A 254 4.52 6.98 17.21
N ILE A 255 4.12 6.84 18.47
CA ILE A 255 4.61 7.62 19.61
C ILE A 255 6.15 7.60 19.71
N GLU A 256 6.77 6.44 19.49
CA GLU A 256 8.21 6.28 19.62
C GLU A 256 8.98 7.01 18.51
N ALA A 257 8.47 7.00 17.28
CA ALA A 257 9.04 7.81 16.20
C ALA A 257 8.89 9.31 16.47
N VAL A 258 7.74 9.76 17.01
CA VAL A 258 7.52 11.16 17.40
C VAL A 258 8.49 11.58 18.52
N LYS A 259 8.67 10.77 19.56
CA LYS A 259 9.69 11.02 20.61
C LYS A 259 11.10 11.10 20.04
N GLN A 260 11.46 10.23 19.12
CA GLN A 260 12.77 10.24 18.47
C GLN A 260 13.00 11.50 17.63
N HIS A 261 11.98 11.97 16.90
CA HIS A 261 12.07 13.25 16.18
C HIS A 261 12.28 14.43 17.12
N LEU A 262 11.51 14.50 18.21
CA LEU A 262 11.61 15.55 19.21
C LEU A 262 12.99 15.52 19.91
N ALA A 263 13.48 14.33 20.27
CA ALA A 263 14.81 14.13 20.83
C ALA A 263 15.95 14.45 19.85
N ALA A 264 15.72 14.27 18.55
CA ALA A 264 16.64 14.67 17.49
C ALA A 264 16.64 16.20 17.24
N GLY A 265 15.80 16.97 17.94
CA GLY A 265 15.69 18.42 17.79
C GLY A 265 14.86 18.84 16.57
N THR A 266 14.00 17.95 16.06
CA THR A 266 13.05 18.30 15.00
C THR A 266 12.06 19.31 15.55
N ASP A 267 11.81 20.39 14.81
CA ASP A 267 10.81 21.38 15.19
C ASP A 267 9.42 20.71 15.29
N VAL A 268 8.81 20.80 16.47
CA VAL A 268 7.45 20.30 16.75
C VAL A 268 6.38 21.02 15.91
N ASN A 269 6.72 22.19 15.35
CA ASN A 269 5.87 22.99 14.47
C ASN A 269 6.30 22.96 12.99
N LEU A 270 7.15 21.99 12.62
CA LEU A 270 7.58 21.81 11.23
C LEU A 270 6.37 21.74 10.29
N GLY A 271 6.39 22.46 9.15
CA GLY A 271 5.37 22.29 8.11
C GLY A 271 4.63 23.55 7.64
N GLY A 272 5.08 24.77 7.96
CA GLY A 272 4.65 26.01 7.29
C GLY A 272 3.13 26.28 7.25
N GLY A 273 2.38 25.68 8.18
CA GLY A 273 0.92 25.71 8.25
C GLY A 273 0.35 24.39 8.79
N ALA A 274 0.66 23.27 8.13
CA ALA A 274 0.29 21.94 8.59
C ALA A 274 1.35 21.40 9.55
N THR A 275 1.12 21.54 10.86
CA THR A 275 2.00 20.98 11.89
C THR A 275 1.68 19.50 12.15
N PRO A 276 2.59 18.71 12.76
CA PRO A 276 2.35 17.32 13.18
C PRO A 276 1.15 17.14 14.10
N LEU A 277 0.70 18.21 14.76
CA LEU A 277 -0.51 18.20 15.56
C LEU A 277 -1.79 17.98 14.72
N HIS A 278 -1.84 18.48 13.48
CA HIS A 278 -3.00 18.30 12.60
C HIS A 278 -3.26 16.84 12.23
N PRO A 279 -2.29 16.06 11.69
CA PRO A 279 -2.51 14.65 11.40
C PRO A 279 -2.71 13.82 12.68
N ALA A 280 -2.03 14.13 13.79
CA ALA A 280 -2.29 13.44 15.07
C ALA A 280 -3.73 13.61 15.55
N THR A 281 -4.28 14.83 15.42
CA THR A 281 -5.66 15.13 15.77
C THR A 281 -6.65 14.55 14.76
N TYR A 282 -6.34 14.58 13.46
CA TYR A 282 -7.17 13.98 12.40
C TYR A 282 -7.33 12.46 12.57
N SER A 283 -6.26 11.77 12.95
CA SER A 283 -6.28 10.30 13.16
C SER A 283 -6.75 9.89 14.56
N GLY A 284 -7.05 10.84 15.45
CA GLY A 284 -7.57 10.55 16.79
C GLY A 284 -6.54 10.00 17.78
N HIS A 285 -5.25 10.28 17.61
CA HIS A 285 -4.18 9.73 18.45
C HIS A 285 -3.89 10.59 19.69
N LYS A 286 -4.70 10.43 20.74
CA LYS A 286 -4.63 11.19 22.00
C LYS A 286 -3.22 11.28 22.61
N GLU A 287 -2.53 10.15 22.78
CA GLU A 287 -1.21 10.11 23.42
C GLU A 287 -0.14 10.87 22.61
N VAL A 288 -0.25 10.87 21.27
CA VAL A 288 0.62 11.64 20.39
C VAL A 288 0.30 13.14 20.48
N VAL A 289 -0.98 13.50 20.57
CA VAL A 289 -1.42 14.88 20.77
C VAL A 289 -0.86 15.45 22.08
N GLU A 290 -1.02 14.73 23.19
CA GLU A 290 -0.48 15.14 24.50
C GLU A 290 1.05 15.30 24.45
N LEU A 291 1.75 14.37 23.80
CA LEU A 291 3.20 14.42 23.64
C LEU A 291 3.64 15.64 22.83
N LEU A 292 2.97 15.96 21.73
CA LEU A 292 3.29 17.11 20.88
C LEU A 292 3.01 18.42 21.62
N ILE A 293 1.88 18.54 22.31
CA ILE A 293 1.54 19.71 23.13
C ILE A 293 2.56 19.91 24.25
N GLY A 294 2.93 18.83 24.96
CA GLY A 294 3.95 18.86 26.01
C GLY A 294 5.33 19.29 25.53
N ASN A 295 5.61 19.18 24.22
CA ASN A 295 6.85 19.64 23.60
C ASN A 295 6.72 21.00 22.89
N GLY A 296 5.63 21.74 23.10
CA GLY A 296 5.45 23.10 22.60
C GLY A 296 4.80 23.20 21.21
N ALA A 297 4.00 22.20 20.82
CA ALA A 297 3.19 22.30 19.61
C ALA A 297 2.21 23.48 19.67
N ASN A 298 2.11 24.24 18.58
CA ASN A 298 1.17 25.33 18.44
C ASN A 298 -0.24 24.77 18.20
N VAL A 299 -1.03 24.71 19.28
CA VAL A 299 -2.43 24.26 19.28
C VAL A 299 -3.38 25.12 18.42
N ASN A 300 -2.93 26.31 18.01
CA ASN A 300 -3.68 27.25 17.17
C ASN A 300 -3.07 27.39 15.76
N ALA A 301 -2.17 26.48 15.37
CA ALA A 301 -1.65 26.44 14.01
C ALA A 301 -2.80 26.24 13.02
N LYS A 302 -2.70 26.85 11.83
CA LYS A 302 -3.73 26.79 10.81
C LYS A 302 -3.23 26.07 9.57
N SER A 303 -3.80 24.90 9.29
CA SER A 303 -3.62 24.18 8.04
C SER A 303 -4.83 24.42 7.14
N LYS A 304 -4.64 25.10 6.00
CA LYS A 304 -5.74 25.43 5.05
C LYS A 304 -6.95 26.12 5.72
N GLY A 305 -6.71 26.87 6.80
CA GLY A 305 -7.75 27.59 7.56
C GLY A 305 -8.30 26.86 8.78
N TRP A 306 -8.00 25.57 8.94
CA TRP A 306 -8.48 24.72 10.03
C TRP A 306 -7.45 24.65 11.15
N THR A 307 -7.91 24.75 12.40
CA THR A 307 -7.07 24.47 13.59
C THR A 307 -7.19 22.99 13.98
N PRO A 308 -6.23 22.47 14.77
CA PRO A 308 -6.37 21.14 15.38
C PRO A 308 -7.70 20.97 16.14
N LEU A 309 -8.21 22.03 16.79
CA LEU A 309 -9.50 21.98 17.47
C LEU A 309 -10.68 21.84 16.49
N ASP A 310 -10.64 22.53 15.34
CA ASP A 310 -11.68 22.37 14.30
C ASP A 310 -11.71 20.92 13.80
N ILE A 311 -10.54 20.31 13.61
CA ILE A 311 -10.40 18.90 13.21
C ILE A 311 -10.95 17.96 14.29
N ALA A 312 -10.60 18.17 15.57
CA ALA A 312 -11.09 17.32 16.66
C ALA A 312 -12.62 17.36 16.78
N ILE A 313 -13.24 18.50 16.51
CA ILE A 313 -14.70 18.67 16.55
C ILE A 313 -15.36 17.99 15.34
N GLU A 314 -14.84 18.22 14.12
CA GLU A 314 -15.39 17.66 12.88
C GLU A 314 -15.36 16.12 12.86
N PHE A 315 -14.29 15.53 13.40
CA PHE A 315 -14.10 14.07 13.46
C PHE A 315 -14.57 13.44 14.79
N GLU A 316 -15.31 14.18 15.61
CA GLU A 316 -15.93 13.72 16.87
C GLU A 316 -14.94 13.15 17.91
N HIS A 317 -13.70 13.63 17.93
CA HIS A 317 -12.69 13.26 18.92
C HIS A 317 -12.81 14.10 20.18
N THR A 318 -13.85 13.83 20.98
CA THR A 318 -14.23 14.60 22.18
C THR A 318 -13.10 14.75 23.21
N GLU A 319 -12.40 13.66 23.55
CA GLU A 319 -11.28 13.71 24.51
C GLU A 319 -10.12 14.58 24.02
N ILE A 320 -9.83 14.55 22.72
CA ILE A 320 -8.77 15.36 22.11
C ILE A 320 -9.19 16.84 22.04
N ALA A 321 -10.46 17.09 21.75
CA ALA A 321 -11.02 18.45 21.77
C ALA A 321 -10.92 19.07 23.17
N ASP A 322 -11.17 18.29 24.22
CA ASP A 322 -11.06 18.76 25.61
C ASP A 322 -9.60 19.04 25.99
N ILE A 323 -8.66 18.16 25.65
CA ILE A 323 -7.21 18.39 25.85
C ILE A 323 -6.75 19.66 25.12
N LEU A 324 -7.18 19.86 23.87
CA LEU A 324 -6.82 21.04 23.09
C LEU A 324 -7.38 22.32 23.73
N ARG A 325 -8.62 22.30 24.23
CA ARG A 325 -9.24 23.44 24.94
C ARG A 325 -8.53 23.76 26.25
N GLU A 326 -8.16 22.76 27.03
CA GLU A 326 -7.39 22.94 28.28
C GLU A 326 -6.04 23.64 28.02
N HIS A 327 -5.45 23.40 26.86
CA HIS A 327 -4.19 24.01 26.43
C HIS A 327 -4.39 25.30 25.60
N GLY A 328 -5.60 25.87 25.59
CA GLY A 328 -5.89 27.17 24.99
C GLY A 328 -6.09 27.18 23.48
N ALA A 329 -6.44 26.03 22.87
CA ALA A 329 -6.84 25.97 21.47
C ALA A 329 -8.17 26.71 21.23
N LYS A 330 -8.23 27.40 20.09
CA LYS A 330 -9.39 28.13 19.62
C LYS A 330 -9.80 27.59 18.25
N THR A 331 -11.08 27.67 17.96
CA THR A 331 -11.59 27.32 16.63
C THR A 331 -11.08 28.35 15.61
N GLY A 332 -10.66 27.87 14.45
CA GLY A 332 -10.20 28.70 13.33
C GLY A 332 -11.34 29.34 12.56
N VAL A 333 -12.54 28.77 12.69
CA VAL A 333 -13.79 29.29 12.15
C VAL A 333 -14.18 30.56 12.90
N LYS A 334 -14.11 31.71 12.22
CA LYS A 334 -14.90 32.87 12.65
C LYS A 334 -16.36 32.50 12.38
N ASN A 335 -17.21 32.56 13.41
CA ASN A 335 -18.65 32.67 13.21
C ASN A 335 -18.97 33.72 12.14
#